data_AF-A0A7W0YT17-F1
#
_entry.id   AF-A0A7W0YT17-F1
#
_cell.length_a   1.000
_cell.length_b   1.000
_cell.length_c   1.000
_cell.angle_alpha   90.00
_cell.angle_beta   90.00
_cell.angle_gamma   90.00
#
_symmetry.space_group_name_H-M   'P 1'
#
loop_
_entity.id
_entity.type
_entity.pdbx_description
1 polymer ?
#
loop_
_entity_poly.entity_id
_entity_poly.type
_entity_poly.pdbx_seq_one_letter_code
_entity_poly.pdbx_strand_id
1 'polypeptide(L)'
;MVPEAKLDNGAPQSAGWFVVNAQESRWLHNELGAYCGFEGEDEAAFDQLGINLNVLPPGKPMAMYHEEPGQEDFLVLRGECLLIVEGLEQALGPWDFFHCPPRTKHVIVGAGTEPALVLAVGARKGQAIYPFDETALRHGSGVERGTDSPTEAYARFWKPEEGPAPELP
;
A
#
# COMPACT_ATOMS: atom_id res chain seq x y z
N MET A 1 20.85 -23.96 -9.53
CA MET A 1 19.90 -23.89 -8.40
C MET A 1 19.75 -22.42 -8.05
N VAL A 2 18.54 -21.93 -7.79
CA VAL A 2 18.35 -20.55 -7.32
C VAL A 2 18.86 -20.48 -5.87
N PRO A 3 19.73 -19.53 -5.50
CA PRO A 3 20.25 -19.43 -4.13
C PRO A 3 19.16 -18.96 -3.17
N GLU A 4 19.30 -19.32 -1.90
CA GLU A 4 18.51 -18.73 -0.81
C GLU A 4 19.05 -17.32 -0.51
N ALA A 5 18.15 -16.35 -0.32
CA ALA A 5 18.52 -14.98 0.01
C ALA A 5 19.01 -14.86 1.45
N LYS A 6 19.95 -13.96 1.71
CA LYS A 6 20.31 -13.58 3.08
C LYS A 6 19.20 -12.72 3.66
N LEU A 7 18.81 -12.98 4.91
CA LEU A 7 17.81 -12.18 5.63
C LEU A 7 18.48 -11.42 6.78
N ASP A 8 18.02 -10.20 7.01
CA ASP A 8 18.29 -9.43 8.24
C ASP A 8 16.97 -8.88 8.77
N ASN A 9 16.63 -9.19 10.01
CA ASN A 9 15.36 -8.83 10.66
C ASN A 9 14.12 -9.03 9.77
N GLY A 10 14.05 -10.19 9.10
CA GLY A 10 12.93 -10.56 8.22
C GLY A 10 12.84 -9.80 6.89
N ALA A 11 13.88 -9.04 6.51
CA ALA A 11 14.01 -8.40 5.20
C ALA A 11 15.16 -9.01 4.38
N PRO A 12 14.95 -9.30 3.08
CA PRO A 12 16.00 -9.85 2.23
C PRO A 12 17.09 -8.81 1.91
N GLN A 13 18.34 -9.24 1.99
CA GLN A 13 19.56 -8.45 1.79
C GLN A 13 20.33 -8.84 0.52
N SER A 14 19.87 -9.86 -0.19
CA SER A 14 20.45 -10.31 -1.46
C SER A 14 19.40 -10.91 -2.36
N ALA A 15 19.69 -11.03 -3.65
CA ALA A 15 18.87 -11.82 -4.57
C ALA A 15 18.76 -13.29 -4.12
N GLY A 16 17.61 -13.93 -4.36
CA GLY A 16 17.37 -15.34 -4.03
C GLY A 16 15.93 -15.64 -3.64
N TRP A 17 15.64 -16.91 -3.36
CA TRP A 17 14.36 -17.32 -2.75
C TRP A 17 14.46 -17.25 -1.23
N PHE A 18 13.35 -17.03 -0.53
CA PHE A 18 13.28 -17.02 0.93
C PHE A 18 11.87 -17.35 1.42
N VAL A 19 11.75 -17.60 2.72
CA VAL A 19 10.47 -17.69 3.44
C VAL A 19 10.57 -16.78 4.67
N VAL A 20 9.59 -15.90 4.85
CA VAL A 20 9.47 -15.02 6.02
C VAL A 20 8.05 -15.07 6.56
N ASN A 21 7.91 -14.88 7.87
CA ASN A 21 6.61 -14.62 8.50
C ASN A 21 6.39 -13.11 8.55
N ALA A 22 5.20 -12.63 8.17
CA ALA A 22 4.88 -11.20 8.20
C ALA A 22 5.00 -10.57 9.61
N GLN A 23 4.80 -11.34 10.68
CA GLN A 23 5.01 -10.88 12.06
C GLN A 23 6.49 -10.64 12.40
N GLU A 24 7.40 -11.24 11.64
CA GLU A 24 8.86 -11.13 11.82
C GLU A 24 9.53 -10.29 10.73
N SER A 25 8.76 -9.81 9.73
CA SER A 25 9.22 -8.97 8.64
C SER A 25 9.41 -7.50 9.07
N ARG A 26 10.06 -6.72 8.21
CA ARG A 26 10.25 -5.28 8.41
C ARG A 26 8.93 -4.51 8.24
N TRP A 27 8.54 -3.75 9.27
CA TRP A 27 7.37 -2.86 9.25
C TRP A 27 7.78 -1.41 9.32
N LEU A 28 7.19 -0.60 8.45
CA LEU A 28 7.31 0.86 8.46
C LEU A 28 6.00 1.45 8.96
N HIS A 29 6.09 2.50 9.76
CA HIS A 29 4.94 3.17 10.37
C HIS A 29 4.95 4.64 10.01
N ASN A 30 3.78 5.17 9.66
CA ASN A 30 3.52 6.60 9.76
C ASN A 30 2.10 6.91 10.24
N GLU A 31 1.68 8.17 10.15
CA GLU A 31 0.30 8.56 10.51
C GLU A 31 -0.79 8.01 9.57
N LEU A 32 -0.42 7.37 8.46
CA LEU A 32 -1.32 6.62 7.58
C LEU A 32 -1.55 5.18 8.05
N GLY A 33 -0.68 4.65 8.90
CA GLY A 33 -0.76 3.28 9.40
C GLY A 33 0.57 2.56 9.36
N ALA A 34 0.51 1.25 9.14
CA ALA A 34 1.68 0.38 9.06
C ALA A 34 1.75 -0.32 7.70
N TYR A 35 2.96 -0.44 7.16
CA TYR A 35 3.27 -1.00 5.85
C TYR A 35 4.34 -2.07 5.98
N CYS A 36 4.13 -3.24 5.38
CA CYS A 36 5.10 -4.33 5.31
C CYS A 36 5.33 -4.74 3.86
N GLY A 37 6.43 -4.27 3.28
CA GLY A 37 6.94 -4.79 2.01
C GLY A 37 7.74 -6.06 2.24
N PHE A 38 7.59 -7.05 1.37
CA PHE A 38 8.33 -8.32 1.46
C PHE A 38 9.68 -8.32 0.74
N GLU A 39 9.94 -7.31 -0.09
CA GLU A 39 11.20 -7.16 -0.82
C GLU A 39 12.23 -6.31 -0.07
N GLY A 40 13.48 -6.44 -0.50
CA GLY A 40 14.59 -5.64 -0.01
C GLY A 40 14.89 -4.47 -0.94
N GLU A 41 16.12 -3.96 -0.84
CA GLU A 41 16.62 -2.89 -1.72
C GLU A 41 17.60 -3.45 -2.77
N ASP A 42 17.92 -2.65 -3.78
CA ASP A 42 18.88 -2.99 -4.83
C ASP A 42 18.63 -4.38 -5.45
N GLU A 43 19.57 -5.32 -5.31
CA GLU A 43 19.48 -6.67 -5.85
C GLU A 43 18.42 -7.56 -5.17
N ALA A 44 17.91 -7.13 -4.01
CA ALA A 44 16.84 -7.82 -3.28
C ALA A 44 15.44 -7.24 -3.59
N ALA A 45 15.34 -6.22 -4.43
CA ALA A 45 14.08 -5.70 -4.93
C ALA A 45 13.47 -6.66 -5.97
N PHE A 46 12.14 -6.67 -6.08
CA PHE A 46 11.42 -7.50 -7.03
C PHE A 46 11.21 -6.76 -8.36
N ASP A 47 11.71 -7.32 -9.46
CA ASP A 47 11.65 -6.66 -10.77
C ASP A 47 10.24 -6.52 -11.35
N GLN A 48 9.36 -7.48 -11.08
CA GLN A 48 8.08 -7.61 -11.80
C GLN A 48 6.93 -6.90 -11.07
N LEU A 49 6.86 -7.07 -9.76
CA LEU A 49 5.77 -6.57 -8.93
C LEU A 49 6.28 -6.18 -7.55
N GLY A 50 5.58 -5.25 -6.91
CA GLY A 50 5.59 -5.10 -5.47
C GLY A 50 4.45 -5.91 -4.85
N ILE A 51 4.68 -6.43 -3.64
CA ILE A 51 3.64 -7.08 -2.82
C ILE A 51 3.85 -6.67 -1.37
N ASN A 52 2.77 -6.23 -0.71
CA ASN A 52 2.85 -5.71 0.65
C ASN A 52 1.53 -5.86 1.43
N LEU A 53 1.64 -5.78 2.75
CA LEU A 53 0.51 -5.65 3.66
C LEU A 53 0.40 -4.19 4.14
N ASN A 54 -0.83 -3.69 4.22
CA ASN A 54 -1.16 -2.38 4.77
C ASN A 54 -2.14 -2.54 5.93
N VAL A 55 -1.80 -1.99 7.09
CA VAL A 55 -2.70 -1.84 8.23
C VAL A 55 -3.19 -0.41 8.28
N LEU A 56 -4.50 -0.23 8.09
CA LEU A 56 -5.14 1.07 7.94
C LEU A 56 -5.94 1.41 9.19
N PRO A 57 -5.54 2.41 10.00
CA PRO A 57 -6.39 2.91 11.07
C PRO A 57 -7.71 3.50 10.55
N PRO A 58 -8.75 3.58 11.39
CA PRO A 58 -10.01 4.23 11.04
C PRO A 58 -9.82 5.64 10.46
N GLY A 59 -10.41 5.89 9.29
CA GLY A 59 -10.37 7.16 8.57
C GLY A 59 -9.02 7.48 7.91
N LYS A 60 -8.04 6.57 7.93
CA LYS A 60 -6.73 6.80 7.31
C LYS A 60 -6.67 6.18 5.92
N PRO A 61 -6.16 6.92 4.92
CA PRO A 61 -5.98 6.39 3.59
C PRO A 61 -4.71 5.54 3.51
N MET A 62 -4.75 4.47 2.71
CA MET A 62 -3.61 3.61 2.41
C MET A 62 -2.50 4.34 1.63
N ALA A 63 -2.91 5.29 0.77
CA ALA A 63 -2.07 6.05 -0.11
C ALA A 63 -2.72 7.41 -0.40
N MET A 64 -2.07 8.25 -1.18
CA MET A 64 -2.76 9.38 -1.83
C MET A 64 -3.50 8.90 -3.08
N TYR A 65 -4.66 9.47 -3.39
CA TYR A 65 -5.45 9.14 -4.58
C TYR A 65 -4.64 9.33 -5.84
N HIS A 66 -4.51 8.25 -6.61
CA HIS A 66 -3.58 8.18 -7.73
C HIS A 66 -4.04 7.20 -8.80
N GLU A 67 -3.39 7.26 -9.95
CA GLU A 67 -3.42 6.24 -10.99
C GLU A 67 -1.99 5.85 -11.40
N GLU A 68 -1.81 4.60 -11.82
CA GLU A 68 -0.54 4.10 -12.33
C GLU A 68 -0.69 3.47 -13.72
N PRO A 69 0.37 3.44 -14.54
CA PRO A 69 0.36 2.71 -15.81
C PRO A 69 0.38 1.18 -15.63
N GLY A 70 0.63 0.69 -14.42
CA GLY A 70 0.60 -0.73 -14.05
C GLY A 70 -0.78 -1.16 -13.58
N GLN A 71 -1.03 -2.47 -13.62
CA GLN A 71 -2.15 -3.08 -12.90
C GLN A 71 -1.78 -3.18 -11.42
N GLU A 72 -2.77 -2.97 -10.57
CA GLU A 72 -2.71 -3.27 -9.15
C GLU A 72 -3.91 -4.13 -8.76
N ASP A 73 -3.77 -4.90 -7.69
CA ASP A 73 -4.88 -5.67 -7.12
C ASP A 73 -4.83 -5.67 -5.60
N PHE A 74 -6.00 -5.65 -4.99
CA PHE A 74 -6.15 -5.50 -3.54
C PHE A 74 -7.12 -6.54 -2.99
N LEU A 75 -6.80 -7.11 -1.84
CA LEU A 75 -7.67 -8.02 -1.10
C LEU A 75 -7.76 -7.56 0.35
N VAL A 76 -8.97 -7.26 0.81
CA VAL A 76 -9.22 -6.95 2.22
C VAL A 76 -9.18 -8.24 3.02
N LEU A 77 -8.20 -8.39 3.90
CA LEU A 77 -8.04 -9.57 4.76
C LEU A 77 -8.81 -9.43 6.06
N ARG A 78 -8.95 -8.21 6.58
CA ARG A 78 -9.66 -7.91 7.83
C ARG A 78 -10.16 -6.47 7.84
N GLY A 79 -11.23 -6.23 8.60
CA GLY A 79 -11.78 -4.90 8.84
C GLY A 79 -12.64 -4.42 7.68
N GLU A 80 -13.03 -3.16 7.75
CA GLU A 80 -13.90 -2.51 6.76
C GLU A 80 -13.13 -1.35 6.13
N CYS A 81 -13.28 -1.21 4.82
CA CYS A 81 -12.64 -0.18 4.03
C CYS A 81 -13.66 0.57 3.16
N LEU A 82 -13.28 1.77 2.75
CA LEU A 82 -13.94 2.53 1.70
C LEU A 82 -12.98 2.64 0.52
N LEU A 83 -13.38 2.07 -0.61
CA LEU A 83 -12.73 2.31 -1.89
C LEU A 83 -13.28 3.62 -2.48
N ILE A 84 -12.37 4.51 -2.85
CA ILE A 84 -12.68 5.64 -3.71
C ILE A 84 -12.07 5.31 -5.06
N VAL A 85 -12.89 5.16 -6.10
CA VAL A 85 -12.45 4.75 -7.45
C VAL A 85 -13.18 5.55 -8.51
N GLU A 86 -12.44 6.22 -9.40
CA GLU A 86 -13.01 7.11 -10.42
C GLU A 86 -14.04 8.12 -9.86
N GLY A 87 -13.75 8.63 -8.65
CA GLY A 87 -14.62 9.57 -7.92
C GLY A 87 -15.85 8.95 -7.23
N LEU A 88 -16.04 7.63 -7.34
CA LEU A 88 -17.13 6.87 -6.71
C LEU A 88 -16.68 6.27 -5.38
N GLU A 89 -17.63 6.12 -4.45
CA GLU A 89 -17.43 5.47 -3.15
C GLU A 89 -18.03 4.05 -3.15
N GLN A 90 -17.26 3.06 -2.72
CA GLN A 90 -17.68 1.67 -2.59
C GLN A 90 -17.18 1.08 -1.27
N ALA A 91 -18.09 0.57 -0.44
CA ALA A 91 -17.69 -0.15 0.77
C ALA A 91 -17.05 -1.49 0.41
N LEU A 92 -15.98 -1.84 1.13
CA LEU A 92 -15.29 -3.14 1.04
C LEU A 92 -15.21 -3.77 2.44
N GLY A 93 -15.41 -5.07 2.51
CA GLY A 93 -15.23 -5.88 3.71
C GLY A 93 -14.26 -7.04 3.48
N PRO A 94 -14.05 -7.90 4.50
CA PRO A 94 -13.14 -9.03 4.39
C PRO A 94 -13.52 -9.93 3.21
N TRP A 95 -12.49 -10.35 2.46
CA TRP A 95 -12.57 -11.16 1.24
C TRP A 95 -13.08 -10.45 -0.01
N ASP A 96 -13.36 -9.14 0.06
CA ASP A 96 -13.59 -8.36 -1.15
C ASP A 96 -12.27 -8.10 -1.88
N PHE A 97 -12.27 -8.44 -3.16
CA PHE A 97 -11.15 -8.26 -4.08
C PHE A 97 -11.44 -7.09 -5.02
N PHE A 98 -10.50 -6.15 -5.10
CA PHE A 98 -10.55 -5.05 -6.05
C PHE A 98 -9.45 -5.23 -7.09
N HIS A 99 -9.86 -5.47 -8.33
CA HIS A 99 -8.99 -5.40 -9.50
C HIS A 99 -8.87 -3.96 -9.97
N CYS A 100 -7.65 -3.44 -10.02
CA CYS A 100 -7.34 -2.08 -10.45
C CYS A 100 -6.57 -2.14 -11.78
N PRO A 101 -7.28 -2.12 -12.94
CA PRO A 101 -6.59 -2.10 -14.23
C PRO A 101 -5.80 -0.80 -14.41
N PRO A 102 -4.80 -0.77 -15.31
CA PRO A 102 -3.99 0.42 -15.54
C PRO A 102 -4.82 1.69 -15.72
N ARG A 103 -4.33 2.76 -15.09
CA ARG A 103 -4.90 4.11 -15.11
C ARG A 103 -6.21 4.31 -14.36
N THR A 104 -6.62 3.31 -13.59
CA THR A 104 -7.76 3.46 -12.68
C THR A 104 -7.36 4.35 -11.51
N LYS A 105 -8.04 5.48 -11.36
CA LYS A 105 -7.80 6.40 -10.24
C LYS A 105 -8.43 5.82 -9.00
N HIS A 106 -7.64 5.61 -7.96
CA HIS A 106 -8.13 4.93 -6.78
C HIS A 106 -7.38 5.30 -5.49
N VAL A 107 -8.01 4.98 -4.36
CA VAL A 107 -7.41 4.85 -3.04
C VAL A 107 -8.33 4.04 -2.13
N ILE A 108 -7.76 3.34 -1.16
CA ILE A 108 -8.51 2.64 -0.11
C ILE A 108 -8.33 3.38 1.21
N VAL A 109 -9.40 3.57 1.96
CA VAL A 109 -9.44 4.22 3.28
C VAL A 109 -9.96 3.23 4.32
N GLY A 110 -9.38 3.18 5.52
CA GLY A 110 -9.98 2.44 6.63
C GLY A 110 -11.34 3.05 7.02
N ALA A 111 -12.40 2.25 7.06
CA ALA A 111 -13.78 2.74 7.26
C ALA A 111 -14.47 2.20 8.53
N GLY A 112 -13.92 1.13 9.14
CA GLY A 112 -14.45 0.55 10.37
C GLY A 112 -14.03 1.28 11.64
N THR A 113 -14.44 0.76 12.80
CA THR A 113 -14.00 1.24 14.13
C THR A 113 -12.64 0.67 14.55
N GLU A 114 -12.20 -0.40 13.91
CA GLU A 114 -10.93 -1.09 14.13
C GLU A 114 -10.06 -1.00 12.87
N PRO A 115 -8.73 -1.16 12.99
CA PRO A 115 -7.84 -1.16 11.82
C PRO A 115 -8.19 -2.25 10.80
N ALA A 116 -8.11 -1.90 9.52
CA ALA A 116 -8.23 -2.85 8.42
C ALA A 116 -6.87 -3.39 7.99
N LEU A 117 -6.84 -4.59 7.42
CA LEU A 117 -5.64 -5.21 6.84
C LEU A 117 -5.90 -5.50 5.37
N VAL A 118 -5.07 -4.95 4.49
CA VAL A 118 -5.18 -5.08 3.03
C VAL A 118 -3.90 -5.65 2.46
N LEU A 119 -4.01 -6.72 1.67
CA LEU A 119 -2.93 -7.18 0.79
C LEU A 119 -3.00 -6.40 -0.50
N ALA A 120 -1.88 -5.80 -0.92
CA ALA A 120 -1.74 -5.11 -2.20
C ALA A 120 -0.65 -5.77 -3.05
N VAL A 121 -0.91 -5.84 -4.35
CA VAL A 121 0.07 -6.23 -5.37
C VAL A 121 0.04 -5.20 -6.49
N GLY A 122 1.19 -4.84 -7.05
CA GLY A 122 1.27 -3.83 -8.11
C GLY A 122 2.38 -4.09 -9.10
N ALA A 123 2.11 -3.94 -10.40
CA ALA A 123 3.08 -4.13 -11.47
C ALA A 123 4.03 -2.93 -11.59
N ARG A 124 5.34 -3.17 -11.73
CA ARG A 124 6.32 -2.10 -11.93
C ARG A 124 6.33 -1.59 -13.38
N LYS A 125 5.45 -0.63 -13.71
CA LYS A 125 5.25 -0.13 -15.09
C LYS A 125 5.40 1.37 -15.29
N GLY A 126 5.78 2.13 -14.27
CA GLY A 126 6.05 3.56 -14.39
C GLY A 126 5.78 4.28 -13.07
N GLN A 127 5.54 5.58 -13.18
CA GLN A 127 5.26 6.44 -12.02
C GLN A 127 3.77 6.70 -11.88
N ALA A 128 3.33 6.84 -10.64
CA ALA A 128 1.98 7.27 -10.30
C ALA A 128 1.75 8.75 -10.65
N ILE A 129 0.50 9.09 -10.99
CA ILE A 129 0.00 10.47 -11.11
C ILE A 129 -1.10 10.66 -10.07
N TYR A 130 -1.12 11.82 -9.41
CA TYR A 130 -2.06 12.17 -8.35
C TYR A 130 -3.05 13.21 -8.87
N PRO A 131 -4.20 12.81 -9.44
CA PRO A 131 -5.19 13.75 -9.94
C PRO A 131 -5.96 14.42 -8.79
N PHE A 132 -6.49 15.60 -9.06
CA PHE A 132 -7.51 16.21 -8.21
C PHE A 132 -8.80 15.39 -8.28
N ASP A 133 -9.41 15.15 -7.12
CA ASP A 133 -10.73 14.53 -6.99
C ASP A 133 -11.40 15.01 -5.69
N GLU A 134 -12.64 15.51 -5.81
CA GLU A 134 -13.38 16.06 -4.67
C GLU A 134 -13.76 14.98 -3.65
N THR A 135 -14.05 13.76 -4.10
CA THR A 135 -14.37 12.63 -3.22
C THR A 135 -13.14 12.24 -2.43
N ALA A 136 -12.00 12.08 -3.09
CA ALA A 136 -10.74 11.79 -2.41
C ALA A 136 -10.38 12.88 -1.38
N LEU A 137 -10.58 14.16 -1.69
CA LEU A 137 -10.33 15.27 -0.76
C LEU A 137 -11.21 15.21 0.49
N ARG A 138 -12.50 14.88 0.36
CA ARG A 138 -13.41 14.73 1.51
C ARG A 138 -12.93 13.68 2.51
N HIS A 139 -12.25 12.64 2.03
CA HIS A 139 -11.70 11.56 2.86
C HIS A 139 -10.22 11.76 3.22
N GLY A 140 -9.67 12.96 3.02
CA GLY A 140 -8.29 13.26 3.37
C GLY A 140 -7.27 12.44 2.57
N SER A 141 -7.62 11.99 1.36
CA SER A 141 -6.77 11.15 0.50
C SER A 141 -6.39 11.82 -0.83
N GLY A 142 -7.04 12.93 -1.19
CA GLY A 142 -6.76 13.68 -2.44
C GLY A 142 -5.74 14.81 -2.29
N VAL A 143 -5.26 15.30 -3.43
CA VAL A 143 -4.45 16.51 -3.56
C VAL A 143 -5.30 17.69 -4.07
N GLU A 144 -5.05 18.90 -3.56
CA GLU A 144 -5.81 20.11 -3.97
C GLU A 144 -5.47 20.57 -5.40
N ARG A 145 -4.27 20.24 -5.86
CA ARG A 145 -3.81 20.47 -7.22
C ARG A 145 -3.17 19.19 -7.73
N GLY A 146 -3.60 18.72 -8.89
CA GLY A 146 -3.03 17.51 -9.49
C GLY A 146 -1.52 17.64 -9.69
N THR A 147 -0.78 16.56 -9.39
CA THR A 147 0.69 16.50 -9.44
C THR A 147 1.16 15.13 -9.90
N ASP A 148 2.34 15.07 -10.51
CA ASP A 148 3.08 13.84 -10.80
C ASP A 148 4.24 13.61 -9.80
N SER A 149 4.35 14.46 -8.77
CA SER A 149 5.39 14.39 -7.75
C SER A 149 4.86 13.68 -6.50
N PRO A 150 5.36 12.47 -6.16
CA PRO A 150 5.06 11.81 -4.90
C PRO A 150 5.46 12.69 -3.70
N THR A 151 6.58 13.40 -3.79
CA THR A 151 7.03 14.29 -2.72
C THR A 151 6.02 15.39 -2.43
N GLU A 152 5.39 15.98 -3.46
CA GLU A 152 4.34 16.98 -3.27
C GLU A 152 3.05 16.34 -2.73
N ALA A 153 2.63 15.20 -3.29
CA ALA A 153 1.42 14.51 -2.89
C ALA A 153 1.45 14.08 -1.41
N TYR A 154 2.61 13.65 -0.91
CA TYR A 154 2.79 13.19 0.46
C TYR A 154 3.39 14.26 1.40
N ALA A 155 3.56 15.51 0.95
CA ALA A 155 4.30 16.55 1.70
C ALA A 155 3.77 16.84 3.11
N ARG A 156 2.47 16.59 3.35
CA ARG A 156 1.85 16.79 4.67
C ARG A 156 2.09 15.65 5.65
N PHE A 157 2.65 14.52 5.18
CA PHE A 157 2.91 13.37 6.02
C PHE A 157 4.37 13.28 6.43
N TRP A 158 4.59 12.77 7.65
CA TRP A 158 5.95 12.44 8.08
C TRP A 158 6.46 11.15 7.43
N LYS A 159 7.79 11.05 7.31
CA LYS A 159 8.48 9.94 6.63
C LYS A 159 8.34 8.64 7.44
N PRO A 160 7.94 7.52 6.84
CA PRO A 160 7.81 6.27 7.57
C PRO A 160 9.11 5.85 8.29
N GLU A 161 8.94 5.34 9.50
CA GLU A 161 10.03 4.85 10.35
C GLU A 161 9.81 3.37 10.70
N GLU A 162 10.89 2.63 10.92
CA GLU A 162 10.79 1.23 11.35
C GLU A 162 10.15 1.11 12.72
N GLY A 163 9.28 0.12 12.87
CA GLY A 163 8.59 -0.18 14.12
C GLY A 163 8.20 -1.66 14.23
N PRO A 164 7.67 -2.07 15.38
CA PRO A 164 7.25 -3.46 15.57
C PRO A 164 6.12 -3.83 14.60
N ALA A 165 5.99 -5.12 14.29
CA ALA A 165 4.80 -5.61 13.61
C ALA A 165 3.55 -5.26 14.44
N PRO A 166 2.48 -4.73 13.81
CA PRO A 166 1.20 -4.57 14.49
C PRO A 166 0.63 -5.95 14.87
N GLU A 167 -0.36 -5.99 15.75
CA GLU A 167 -1.07 -7.24 16.05
C GLU A 167 -1.78 -7.75 14.79
N LEU A 168 -1.17 -8.75 14.15
CA LEU A 168 -1.73 -9.50 13.05
C LEU A 168 -2.51 -10.70 13.62
N PRO A 169 -3.71 -11.01 13.11
CA PRO A 169 -4.50 -12.17 13.55
C PRO A 169 -3.82 -13.51 13.25
#